data_AF-A0AAD7HT95-F1
#
_entry.id   AF-A0AAD7HT95-F1
#
_cell.length_a   1.000
_cell.length_b   1.000
_cell.length_c   1.000
_cell.angle_alpha   90.00
_cell.angle_beta   90.00
_cell.angle_gamma   90.00
#
_symmetry.space_group_name_H-M   'P 1'
#
loop_
_entity.id
_entity.type
_entity.pdbx_description
1 polymer ?
#
loop_
_entity_poly.entity_id
_entity_poly.type
_entity_poly.pdbx_seq_one_letter_code
_entity_poly.pdbx_strand_id
1 'polypeptide(L)'
;MGLDAKSRAAFQYRDQFKAVGYPALLTRKRFILATCASLLFISFTCLATFVRYTSNPAARLETESVDGPRHNIARPDALVDPFGPSSVLMGEPTISFRDNLRSDTQYITSWVSAGWTNDVMTYINLIYLGLITDRVPIIPEFIPSHIGGHVPPIPFGEVFDVPRLRTELGKPVLEWREVKHPSSTFVDDIGCWNTWEAVQYREAFPRRSRIPGDLKLDISYTKAPTWIKMIPDYEHDQHSTFWSLATLAFPSTREASLVPPLPSPEHNLSLPPDDHLLCYDYLYYVCAHKSNELEFDYSPAWRYVGKYMHWTPALEQLADQYVRLAMGVAESAPIPAFISIHVRHHDFEVYCGGLPVQECFASLPVIDRRVQEVKEEIYQRTGFVVNHVIMTSDERNATWWHEVAKLGWFTPDHSETEEKYGEWYPVLIDAVIQSQGVGFVGTDRSTMSIIAGRRVESWQSGPTRLVKWGNPHSDDH
;
A
#
# COMPACT_ATOMS: atom_id res chain seq x y z
N MET A 1 -50.21 6.78 29.29
CA MET A 1 -49.00 5.98 29.60
C MET A 1 -49.01 4.80 28.67
N GLY A 2 -48.31 4.92 27.55
CA GLY A 2 -48.21 3.91 26.51
C GLY A 2 -46.80 3.36 26.47
N LEU A 3 -46.70 2.05 26.22
CA LEU A 3 -45.53 1.43 25.61
C LEU A 3 -46.05 0.54 24.49
N ASP A 4 -45.64 0.94 23.28
CA ASP A 4 -45.96 0.36 21.98
C ASP A 4 -44.95 -0.75 21.69
N ALA A 5 -45.45 -1.91 21.26
CA ALA A 5 -44.69 -3.08 20.86
C ALA A 5 -44.99 -3.38 19.39
N LYS A 6 -44.21 -2.77 18.48
CA LYS A 6 -44.18 -3.14 17.07
C LYS A 6 -43.19 -4.28 16.85
N SER A 7 -43.70 -5.50 16.72
CA SER A 7 -43.06 -6.54 15.91
C SER A 7 -44.15 -7.41 15.29
N ARG A 8 -43.90 -7.86 14.04
CA ARG A 8 -44.69 -8.77 13.19
C ARG A 8 -45.59 -8.08 12.15
N ALA A 9 -44.97 -7.79 10.99
CA ALA A 9 -45.66 -7.80 9.71
C ALA A 9 -44.71 -8.36 8.64
N ALA A 10 -44.83 -9.67 8.40
CA ALA A 10 -44.28 -10.33 7.21
C ALA A 10 -45.06 -11.63 7.00
N PHE A 11 -46.11 -11.60 6.18
CA PHE A 11 -46.61 -12.72 5.37
C PHE A 11 -47.91 -12.29 4.66
N GLN A 12 -47.83 -11.88 3.39
CA GLN A 12 -48.86 -12.07 2.36
C GLN A 12 -48.48 -11.27 1.12
N TYR A 13 -47.95 -11.95 0.09
CA TYR A 13 -48.20 -11.59 -1.31
C TYR A 13 -47.99 -12.83 -2.16
N ARG A 14 -49.08 -13.52 -2.47
CA ARG A 14 -49.17 -14.57 -3.49
C ARG A 14 -50.37 -14.22 -4.37
N ASP A 15 -50.22 -14.52 -5.65
CA ASP A 15 -51.21 -14.45 -6.73
C ASP A 15 -51.34 -13.13 -7.48
N GLN A 16 -50.53 -12.99 -8.55
CA GLN A 16 -51.00 -12.59 -9.89
C GLN A 16 -49.84 -12.64 -10.89
N PHE A 17 -49.72 -13.74 -11.66
CA PHE A 17 -49.05 -13.70 -12.96
C PHE A 17 -49.91 -14.41 -14.00
N LYS A 18 -50.38 -13.62 -14.96
CA LYS A 18 -51.17 -14.01 -16.12
C LYS A 18 -50.27 -14.67 -17.17
N ALA A 19 -50.85 -15.63 -17.89
CA ALA A 19 -50.26 -16.36 -19.00
C ALA A 19 -49.82 -15.44 -20.16
N VAL A 20 -48.56 -15.57 -20.57
CA VAL A 20 -48.03 -15.03 -21.84
C VAL A 20 -47.66 -16.24 -22.71
N GLY A 21 -48.22 -16.29 -23.92
CA GLY A 21 -48.01 -17.37 -24.88
C GLY A 21 -46.58 -17.41 -25.42
N TYR A 22 -45.99 -18.60 -25.47
CA TYR A 22 -44.69 -18.86 -26.07
C TYR A 22 -44.79 -19.01 -27.60
N PRO A 23 -44.01 -18.26 -28.40
CA PRO A 23 -43.86 -18.56 -29.82
C PRO A 23 -42.90 -19.75 -30.04
N ALA A 24 -43.13 -20.45 -31.15
CA ALA A 24 -42.56 -21.74 -31.51
C ALA A 24 -41.02 -21.84 -31.42
N LEU A 25 -40.55 -22.90 -30.74
CA LEU A 25 -39.15 -23.25 -30.44
C LEU A 25 -38.25 -23.59 -31.66
N LEU A 26 -38.78 -23.61 -32.88
CA LEU A 26 -38.05 -24.06 -34.07
C LEU A 26 -37.21 -22.97 -34.76
N THR A 27 -37.52 -21.69 -34.56
CA THR A 27 -36.80 -20.58 -35.20
C THR A 27 -35.51 -20.17 -34.47
N ARG A 28 -35.40 -20.50 -33.17
CA ARG A 28 -34.28 -20.08 -32.30
C ARG A 28 -32.98 -20.85 -32.56
N LYS A 29 -33.06 -22.13 -32.95
CA LYS A 29 -31.88 -22.97 -33.24
C LYS A 29 -31.12 -22.54 -34.50
N ARG A 30 -31.83 -22.03 -35.52
CA ARG A 30 -31.20 -21.55 -36.76
C ARG A 30 -30.44 -20.23 -36.54
N PHE A 31 -30.96 -19.35 -35.69
CA PHE A 31 -30.26 -18.13 -35.31
C PHE A 31 -28.99 -18.41 -34.50
N ILE A 32 -29.05 -19.31 -33.51
CA ILE A 32 -27.88 -19.66 -32.69
C ILE A 32 -26.76 -20.27 -33.55
N LEU A 33 -27.10 -21.18 -34.47
CA LEU A 33 -26.11 -21.77 -35.38
C LEU A 33 -25.48 -20.74 -36.33
N ALA A 34 -26.27 -19.78 -36.83
CA ALA A 34 -25.75 -18.70 -37.66
C ALA A 34 -24.80 -17.79 -36.86
N THR A 35 -25.16 -17.42 -35.62
CA THR A 35 -24.31 -16.58 -34.76
C THR A 35 -22.98 -17.28 -34.40
N CYS A 36 -23.02 -18.57 -34.08
CA CYS A 36 -21.80 -19.34 -33.81
C CYS A 36 -20.88 -19.44 -35.03
N ALA A 37 -21.43 -19.64 -36.23
CA ALA A 37 -20.65 -19.68 -37.46
C ALA A 37 -19.99 -18.33 -37.77
N SER A 38 -20.69 -17.21 -37.55
CA SER A 38 -20.14 -15.86 -37.72
C SER A 38 -18.98 -15.57 -36.77
N LEU A 39 -19.10 -15.97 -35.49
CA LEU A 39 -18.06 -15.76 -34.49
C LEU A 39 -16.79 -16.58 -34.77
N LEU A 40 -16.94 -17.81 -35.27
CA LEU A 40 -15.81 -18.63 -35.70
C LEU A 40 -15.08 -18.01 -36.90
N PHE A 41 -15.84 -17.49 -37.87
CA PHE A 41 -15.24 -16.83 -39.04
C PHE A 41 -14.46 -15.57 -38.64
N ILE A 42 -15.01 -14.74 -37.74
CA ILE A 42 -14.33 -13.54 -37.23
C ILE A 42 -13.04 -13.93 -36.49
N SER A 43 -13.09 -14.93 -35.60
CA SER A 43 -11.89 -15.39 -34.87
C SER A 43 -10.80 -15.91 -35.80
N PHE A 44 -11.15 -16.70 -36.82
CA PHE A 44 -10.17 -17.18 -37.81
C PHE A 44 -9.58 -16.03 -38.64
N THR A 45 -10.39 -15.03 -38.98
CA THR A 45 -9.92 -13.88 -39.77
C THR A 45 -8.96 -13.02 -38.96
N CYS A 46 -9.27 -12.74 -37.68
CA CYS A 46 -8.39 -12.02 -36.76
C CYS A 46 -7.08 -12.76 -36.48
N LEU A 47 -7.13 -14.09 -36.32
CA LEU A 47 -5.92 -14.88 -36.12
C LEU A 47 -5.04 -14.88 -37.39
N ALA A 48 -5.65 -15.01 -38.57
CA ALA A 48 -4.92 -14.98 -39.84
C ALA A 48 -4.28 -13.62 -40.13
N THR A 49 -4.96 -12.51 -39.78
CA THR A 49 -4.38 -11.16 -39.92
C THR A 49 -3.25 -10.93 -38.91
N PHE A 50 -3.39 -11.39 -37.67
CA PHE A 50 -2.33 -11.30 -36.65
C PHE A 50 -1.08 -12.09 -37.04
N VAL A 51 -1.25 -13.33 -37.54
CA VAL A 51 -0.12 -14.14 -38.04
C VAL A 51 0.56 -13.46 -39.24
N ARG A 52 -0.20 -12.85 -40.16
CA ARG A 52 0.38 -12.09 -41.27
C ARG A 52 1.13 -10.83 -40.82
N TYR A 53 0.62 -10.14 -39.80
CA TYR A 53 1.25 -8.92 -39.29
C TYR A 53 2.57 -9.24 -38.57
N THR A 54 2.60 -10.32 -37.79
CA THR A 54 3.78 -10.75 -37.03
C THR A 54 4.82 -11.51 -37.85
N SER A 55 4.44 -12.10 -38.98
CA SER A 55 5.36 -12.81 -39.89
C SER A 55 6.02 -11.92 -40.94
N ASN A 56 5.72 -10.61 -40.97
CA ASN A 56 6.34 -9.69 -41.92
C ASN A 56 7.68 -9.17 -41.36
N PRO A 57 8.85 -9.60 -41.88
CA PRO A 57 10.16 -9.29 -41.30
C PRO A 57 10.67 -7.86 -41.59
N ALA A 58 9.82 -6.99 -42.16
CA ALA A 58 10.23 -5.69 -42.70
C ALA A 58 10.11 -4.51 -41.72
N ALA A 59 9.85 -4.73 -40.44
CA ALA A 59 9.78 -3.68 -39.41
C ALA A 59 10.69 -3.99 -38.21
N ARG A 60 11.97 -4.28 -38.48
CA ARG A 60 13.03 -4.06 -37.50
C ARG A 60 13.53 -2.63 -37.71
N LEU A 61 13.15 -1.74 -36.80
CA LEU A 61 13.84 -0.46 -36.60
C LEU A 61 15.30 -0.76 -36.27
N GLU A 62 16.18 -0.51 -37.23
CA GLU A 62 17.62 -0.43 -37.00
C GLU A 62 17.87 0.70 -36.02
N THR A 63 18.23 0.33 -34.79
CA THR A 63 18.83 1.24 -33.82
C THR A 63 20.31 1.31 -34.17
N GLU A 64 20.70 2.31 -34.95
CA GLU A 64 22.10 2.62 -35.21
C GLU A 64 22.79 2.97 -33.87
N SER A 65 23.62 2.05 -33.39
CA SER A 65 24.57 2.28 -32.32
C SER A 65 25.70 3.16 -32.84
N VAL A 66 25.68 4.44 -32.48
CA VAL A 66 26.80 5.36 -32.68
C VAL A 66 27.94 4.96 -31.73
N ASP A 67 28.91 4.22 -32.24
CA ASP A 67 30.17 3.91 -31.56
C ASP A 67 31.05 5.18 -31.53
N GLY A 68 30.82 6.01 -30.50
CA GLY A 68 31.76 7.06 -30.11
C GLY A 68 32.96 6.47 -29.36
N PRO A 69 34.14 7.11 -29.44
CA PRO A 69 35.36 6.60 -28.79
C PRO A 69 35.16 6.49 -27.27
N ARG A 70 35.20 5.26 -26.77
CA ARG A 70 35.15 4.93 -25.34
C ARG A 70 36.37 5.51 -24.63
N HIS A 71 36.22 6.72 -24.09
CA HIS A 71 37.04 7.13 -22.97
C HIS A 71 36.69 6.23 -21.78
N ASN A 72 37.63 5.35 -21.42
CA ASN A 72 37.66 4.64 -20.15
C ASN A 72 37.82 5.66 -19.02
N ILE A 73 36.73 6.33 -18.66
CA ILE A 73 36.61 6.98 -17.36
C ILE A 73 36.47 5.83 -16.38
N ALA A 74 37.51 5.58 -15.60
CA ALA A 74 37.44 4.68 -14.46
C ALA A 74 36.19 5.06 -13.66
N ARG A 75 35.21 4.13 -13.57
CA ARG A 75 34.10 4.30 -12.64
C ARG A 75 34.75 4.50 -11.26
N PRO A 76 34.52 5.63 -10.58
CA PRO A 76 34.97 5.77 -9.20
C PRO A 76 34.45 4.54 -8.45
N ASP A 77 35.34 3.89 -7.70
CA ASP A 77 35.04 2.71 -6.88
C ASP A 77 33.66 2.91 -6.25
N ALA A 78 32.68 2.12 -6.69
CA ALA A 78 31.34 2.22 -6.18
C ALA A 78 31.46 2.01 -4.66
N LEU A 79 31.13 3.05 -3.89
CA LEU A 79 31.12 2.99 -2.43
C LEU A 79 30.33 1.74 -2.05
N VAL A 80 31.03 0.74 -1.51
CA VAL A 80 30.42 -0.51 -1.08
C VAL A 80 29.44 -0.16 0.03
N ASP A 81 28.15 -0.40 -0.20
CA ASP A 81 27.11 -0.24 0.82
C ASP A 81 27.42 -1.18 2.00
N PRO A 82 27.88 -0.67 3.16
CA PRO A 82 28.30 -1.52 4.27
C PRO A 82 27.11 -2.25 4.93
N PHE A 83 25.88 -1.81 4.64
CA PHE A 83 24.64 -2.39 5.12
C PHE A 83 23.85 -3.08 3.99
N GLY A 84 24.46 -3.22 2.81
CA GLY A 84 23.85 -3.84 1.65
C GLY A 84 23.75 -5.37 1.77
N PRO A 85 23.17 -6.04 0.77
CA PRO A 85 22.89 -7.48 0.85
C PRO A 85 24.13 -8.33 1.09
N SER A 86 25.27 -7.97 0.52
CA SER A 86 26.54 -8.68 0.70
C SER A 86 27.06 -8.70 2.15
N SER A 87 26.56 -7.81 3.01
CA SER A 87 26.91 -7.81 4.44
C SER A 87 26.18 -8.90 5.24
N VAL A 88 25.05 -9.39 4.73
CA VAL A 88 24.12 -10.26 5.47
C VAL A 88 23.57 -11.44 4.67
N LEU A 89 23.93 -11.60 3.40
CA LEU A 89 23.58 -12.76 2.58
C LEU A 89 24.82 -13.53 2.14
N MET A 90 24.64 -14.76 1.66
CA MET A 90 25.72 -15.60 1.14
C MET A 90 26.16 -15.18 -0.26
N GLY A 91 25.26 -14.59 -1.05
CA GLY A 91 25.54 -14.08 -2.40
C GLY A 91 24.28 -13.61 -3.12
N GLU A 92 24.24 -13.85 -4.43
CA GLU A 92 23.10 -13.54 -5.30
C GLU A 92 21.85 -14.37 -4.94
N PRO A 93 20.63 -13.90 -5.30
CA PRO A 93 19.39 -14.62 -5.01
C PRO A 93 19.38 -16.06 -5.53
N THR A 94 18.96 -17.01 -4.69
CA THR A 94 18.95 -18.44 -4.98
C THR A 94 17.54 -18.96 -5.27
N ILE A 95 17.40 -20.21 -5.71
CA ILE A 95 16.07 -20.82 -5.95
C ILE A 95 15.28 -21.07 -4.67
N SER A 96 15.96 -21.37 -3.55
CA SER A 96 15.40 -21.49 -2.21
C SER A 96 15.91 -20.34 -1.37
N PHE A 97 15.06 -19.71 -0.56
CA PHE A 97 15.52 -18.61 0.29
C PHE A 97 16.58 -19.06 1.31
N ARG A 98 16.49 -20.32 1.77
CA ARG A 98 17.37 -20.87 2.82
C ARG A 98 18.83 -20.87 2.40
N ASP A 99 19.10 -21.10 1.13
CA ASP A 99 20.46 -21.23 0.59
C ASP A 99 21.22 -19.90 0.59
N ASN A 100 20.51 -18.76 0.59
CA ASN A 100 21.14 -17.44 0.58
C ASN A 100 21.25 -16.78 1.95
N LEU A 101 20.54 -17.28 2.96
CA LEU A 101 20.63 -16.74 4.33
C LEU A 101 21.92 -17.22 5.01
N ARG A 102 22.61 -16.31 5.69
CA ARG A 102 23.78 -16.65 6.52
C ARG A 102 23.33 -17.32 7.81
N SER A 103 24.02 -18.37 8.23
CA SER A 103 23.71 -19.10 9.46
C SER A 103 24.01 -18.35 10.76
N ASP A 104 24.83 -17.29 10.70
CA ASP A 104 25.20 -16.46 11.85
C ASP A 104 24.32 -15.20 12.02
N THR A 105 23.33 -15.03 11.14
CA THR A 105 22.44 -13.87 11.11
C THR A 105 21.01 -14.35 11.37
N GLN A 106 20.18 -13.49 11.97
CA GLN A 106 18.78 -13.78 12.20
C GLN A 106 17.94 -12.80 11.38
N TYR A 107 16.82 -13.27 10.84
CA TYR A 107 16.00 -12.51 9.91
C TYR A 107 14.55 -12.43 10.40
N ILE A 108 13.80 -11.47 9.86
CA ILE A 108 12.38 -11.30 10.12
C ILE A 108 11.62 -10.91 8.85
N THR A 109 10.42 -11.44 8.65
CA THR A 109 9.52 -11.10 7.52
C THR A 109 8.06 -11.04 7.97
N SER A 110 7.21 -10.40 7.16
CA SER A 110 5.76 -10.39 7.32
C SER A 110 5.05 -10.11 6.00
N TRP A 111 3.75 -10.35 5.94
CA TRP A 111 2.95 -10.18 4.73
C TRP A 111 2.04 -8.95 4.78
N VAL A 112 1.84 -8.37 3.60
CA VAL A 112 0.91 -7.25 3.36
C VAL A 112 -0.45 -7.74 2.89
N SER A 113 -1.53 -7.06 3.28
CA SER A 113 -2.91 -7.54 3.09
C SER A 113 -3.98 -6.44 3.27
N ALA A 114 -3.64 -5.19 2.94
CA ALA A 114 -4.54 -4.05 3.06
C ALA A 114 -4.30 -3.05 1.92
N GLY A 115 -4.83 -1.82 2.03
CA GLY A 115 -4.50 -0.75 1.08
C GLY A 115 -3.02 -0.36 1.16
N TRP A 116 -2.47 0.26 0.10
CA TRP A 116 -1.02 0.48 0.02
C TRP A 116 -0.42 1.25 1.20
N THR A 117 -1.06 2.29 1.73
CA THR A 117 -0.50 2.98 2.88
C THR A 117 -0.53 2.14 4.16
N ASN A 118 -1.51 1.26 4.32
CA ASN A 118 -1.53 0.28 5.42
C ASN A 118 -0.38 -0.73 5.27
N ASP A 119 -0.04 -1.08 4.03
CA ASP A 119 1.10 -1.94 3.71
C ASP A 119 2.43 -1.22 3.99
N VAL A 120 2.53 0.09 3.70
CA VAL A 120 3.67 0.93 4.12
C VAL A 120 3.82 0.92 5.65
N MET A 121 2.72 1.08 6.39
CA MET A 121 2.72 1.01 7.85
C MET A 121 3.13 -0.38 8.36
N THR A 122 2.72 -1.44 7.67
CA THR A 122 3.14 -2.82 7.96
C THR A 122 4.66 -2.96 7.85
N TYR A 123 5.27 -2.39 6.81
CA TYR A 123 6.74 -2.42 6.64
C TYR A 123 7.49 -1.54 7.64
N ILE A 124 6.94 -0.37 8.02
CA ILE A 124 7.48 0.43 9.13
C ILE A 124 7.53 -0.41 10.41
N ASN A 125 6.45 -1.12 10.72
CA ASN A 125 6.34 -1.96 11.91
C ASN A 125 7.27 -3.19 11.83
N LEU A 126 7.39 -3.82 10.66
CA LEU A 126 8.29 -4.96 10.42
C LEU A 126 9.76 -4.57 10.64
N ILE A 127 10.21 -3.45 10.06
CA ILE A 127 11.59 -2.99 10.23
C ILE A 127 11.83 -2.65 11.70
N TYR A 128 10.89 -1.97 12.38
CA TYR A 128 11.05 -1.65 13.80
C TYR A 128 11.10 -2.91 14.68
N LEU A 129 10.30 -3.94 14.38
CA LEU A 129 10.43 -5.25 15.03
C LEU A 129 11.80 -5.87 14.79
N GLY A 130 12.33 -5.78 13.57
CA GLY A 130 13.70 -6.20 13.26
C GLY A 130 14.73 -5.50 14.15
N LEU A 131 14.61 -4.18 14.33
CA LEU A 131 15.52 -3.42 15.19
C LEU A 131 15.49 -3.90 16.65
N ILE A 132 14.31 -4.11 17.24
CA ILE A 132 14.20 -4.49 18.67
C ILE A 132 14.41 -5.98 18.94
N THR A 133 14.43 -6.81 17.89
CA THR A 133 14.76 -8.25 17.99
C THR A 133 16.17 -8.57 17.50
N ASP A 134 16.93 -7.56 17.06
CA ASP A 134 18.25 -7.67 16.41
C ASP A 134 18.24 -8.64 15.20
N ARG A 135 17.19 -8.52 14.38
CA ARG A 135 16.97 -9.31 13.17
C ARG A 135 16.98 -8.41 11.94
N VAL A 136 17.51 -8.93 10.84
CA VAL A 136 17.50 -8.25 9.54
C VAL A 136 16.11 -8.38 8.91
N PRO A 137 15.37 -7.28 8.68
CA PRO A 137 14.07 -7.34 8.03
C PRO A 137 14.21 -7.65 6.53
N ILE A 138 13.39 -8.57 6.03
CA ILE A 138 13.25 -8.92 4.62
C ILE A 138 11.86 -8.45 4.15
N ILE A 139 11.85 -7.46 3.28
CA ILE A 139 10.64 -6.74 2.85
C ILE A 139 10.13 -7.34 1.53
N PRO A 140 8.85 -7.76 1.46
CA PRO A 140 8.24 -8.18 0.21
C PRO A 140 7.86 -7.00 -0.68
N GLU A 141 7.48 -7.30 -1.92
CA GLU A 141 6.89 -6.33 -2.84
C GLU A 141 5.52 -5.83 -2.33
N PHE A 142 5.06 -4.68 -2.80
CA PHE A 142 3.69 -4.24 -2.57
C PHE A 142 2.73 -4.96 -3.53
N ILE A 143 1.57 -5.38 -3.02
CA ILE A 143 0.51 -5.99 -3.84
C ILE A 143 -0.59 -4.97 -4.17
N PRO A 144 -1.20 -5.05 -5.36
CA PRO A 144 -2.15 -4.05 -5.85
C PRO A 144 -3.57 -4.27 -5.31
N SER A 145 -3.72 -4.41 -4.00
CA SER A 145 -4.98 -4.66 -3.31
C SER A 145 -6.10 -3.65 -3.60
N HIS A 146 -5.73 -2.42 -3.95
CA HIS A 146 -6.62 -1.25 -4.07
C HIS A 146 -6.61 -0.63 -5.48
N ILE A 147 -5.66 -1.00 -6.34
CA ILE A 147 -5.59 -0.56 -7.75
C ILE A 147 -6.02 -1.66 -8.73
N GLY A 148 -6.05 -2.92 -8.31
CA GLY A 148 -6.59 -4.03 -9.09
C GLY A 148 -5.68 -5.27 -9.10
N GLY A 149 -6.26 -6.45 -8.91
CA GLY A 149 -5.49 -7.69 -8.79
C GLY A 149 -4.74 -8.13 -10.06
N HIS A 150 -5.03 -7.51 -11.21
CA HIS A 150 -4.35 -7.75 -12.49
C HIS A 150 -3.03 -6.99 -12.61
N VAL A 151 -2.82 -5.93 -11.82
CA VAL A 151 -1.57 -5.17 -11.81
C VAL A 151 -0.46 -6.07 -11.24
N PRO A 152 0.77 -6.01 -11.76
CA PRO A 152 1.89 -6.69 -11.13
C PRO A 152 2.23 -6.04 -9.77
N PRO A 153 2.79 -6.80 -8.81
CA PRO A 153 3.40 -6.22 -7.62
C PRO A 153 4.50 -5.19 -7.98
N ILE A 154 4.78 -4.26 -7.08
CA ILE A 154 5.89 -3.31 -7.22
C ILE A 154 6.93 -3.51 -6.11
N PRO A 155 8.23 -3.65 -6.44
CA PRO A 155 9.26 -3.81 -5.42
C PRO A 155 9.35 -2.63 -4.46
N PHE A 156 9.72 -2.92 -3.21
CA PHE A 156 9.87 -1.91 -2.17
C PHE A 156 10.90 -0.84 -2.58
N GLY A 157 12.01 -1.26 -3.18
CA GLY A 157 13.08 -0.40 -3.65
C GLY A 157 12.79 0.41 -4.91
N GLU A 158 11.67 0.17 -5.60
CA GLU A 158 11.20 1.10 -6.66
C GLU A 158 10.49 2.32 -6.05
N VAL A 159 9.92 2.15 -4.85
CA VAL A 159 9.14 3.19 -4.15
C VAL A 159 10.02 3.97 -3.17
N PHE A 160 10.84 3.28 -2.39
CA PHE A 160 11.68 3.87 -1.35
C PHE A 160 13.17 3.70 -1.64
N ASP A 161 13.98 4.70 -1.29
CA ASP A 161 15.44 4.65 -1.40
C ASP A 161 16.03 3.74 -0.31
N VAL A 162 16.16 2.44 -0.64
CA VAL A 162 16.68 1.41 0.28
C VAL A 162 18.13 1.68 0.71
N PRO A 163 19.08 2.04 -0.18
CA PRO A 163 20.42 2.42 0.23
C PRO A 163 20.45 3.57 1.25
N ARG A 164 19.64 4.61 1.03
CA ARG A 164 19.51 5.72 1.99
C ARG A 164 18.92 5.24 3.31
N LEU A 165 17.84 4.45 3.27
CA LEU A 165 17.20 3.89 4.45
C LEU A 165 18.20 3.09 5.31
N ARG A 166 18.97 2.18 4.69
CA ARG A 166 20.01 1.39 5.37
C ARG A 166 21.05 2.29 6.05
N THR A 167 21.49 3.32 5.34
CA THR A 167 22.48 4.29 5.82
C THR A 167 21.95 5.09 7.02
N GLU A 168 20.73 5.61 6.94
CA GLU A 168 20.11 6.41 8.02
C GLU A 168 19.73 5.56 9.24
N LEU A 169 19.41 4.27 9.04
CA LEU A 169 19.19 3.31 10.13
C LEU A 169 20.51 2.80 10.74
N GLY A 170 21.60 2.81 9.98
CA GLY A 170 22.85 2.14 10.37
C GLY A 170 22.70 0.61 10.48
N LYS A 171 21.75 0.03 9.73
CA LYS A 171 21.36 -1.38 9.81
C LYS A 171 20.96 -1.90 8.42
N PRO A 172 21.19 -3.19 8.13
CA PRO A 172 20.75 -3.82 6.90
C PRO A 172 19.22 -3.93 6.85
N VAL A 173 18.67 -3.75 5.65
CA VAL A 173 17.25 -3.99 5.30
C VAL A 173 17.27 -4.66 3.94
N LEU A 174 16.64 -5.82 3.82
CA LEU A 174 16.64 -6.60 2.59
C LEU A 174 15.29 -6.54 1.89
N GLU A 175 15.29 -6.78 0.59
CA GLU A 175 14.10 -7.11 -0.18
C GLU A 175 14.09 -8.61 -0.52
N TRP A 176 12.90 -9.21 -0.62
CA TRP A 176 12.79 -10.64 -0.97
C TRP A 176 13.46 -11.00 -2.31
N ARG A 177 13.46 -10.07 -3.28
CA ARG A 177 14.16 -10.22 -4.57
C ARG A 177 15.68 -10.35 -4.43
N GLU A 178 16.26 -9.89 -3.32
CA GLU A 178 17.69 -10.04 -3.01
C GLU A 178 17.99 -11.41 -2.37
N VAL A 179 16.97 -12.10 -1.84
CA VAL A 179 17.12 -13.36 -1.09
C VAL A 179 16.79 -14.57 -1.96
N LYS A 180 15.63 -14.54 -2.63
CA LYS A 180 15.12 -15.63 -3.46
C LYS A 180 14.83 -15.12 -4.87
N HIS A 181 15.25 -15.89 -5.87
CA HIS A 181 15.09 -15.51 -7.27
C HIS A 181 13.59 -15.37 -7.63
N PRO A 182 13.13 -14.23 -8.17
CA PRO A 182 11.69 -13.98 -8.41
C PRO A 182 11.03 -14.98 -9.37
N SER A 183 11.80 -15.56 -10.29
CA SER A 183 11.31 -16.59 -11.22
C SER A 183 11.40 -18.02 -10.66
N SER A 184 11.83 -18.20 -9.41
CA SER A 184 11.91 -19.54 -8.82
C SER A 184 10.52 -20.14 -8.74
N THR A 185 10.40 -21.39 -9.16
CA THR A 185 9.20 -22.21 -8.97
C THR A 185 9.31 -23.14 -7.78
N PHE A 186 10.46 -23.14 -7.08
CA PHE A 186 10.70 -23.98 -5.93
C PHE A 186 9.91 -23.45 -4.74
N VAL A 187 9.11 -24.32 -4.13
CA VAL A 187 8.26 -24.01 -2.98
C VAL A 187 9.04 -24.30 -1.70
N ASP A 188 9.33 -23.26 -0.91
CA ASP A 188 10.00 -23.41 0.38
C ASP A 188 8.99 -23.51 1.52
N ASP A 189 9.25 -24.40 2.48
CA ASP A 189 8.44 -24.51 3.68
C ASP A 189 8.92 -23.56 4.79
N ILE A 190 7.97 -22.89 5.45
CA ILE A 190 8.27 -22.02 6.59
C ILE A 190 7.14 -22.04 7.62
N GLY A 191 7.51 -22.01 8.90
CA GLY A 191 6.56 -21.77 9.98
C GLY A 191 6.42 -20.28 10.29
N CYS A 192 5.19 -19.81 10.50
CA CYS A 192 4.91 -18.41 10.86
C CYS A 192 3.99 -18.30 12.08
N TRP A 193 4.13 -17.21 12.82
CA TRP A 193 3.14 -16.80 13.82
C TRP A 193 1.91 -16.19 13.13
N ASN A 194 0.74 -16.66 13.52
CA ASN A 194 -0.55 -16.09 13.16
C ASN A 194 -0.98 -15.11 14.26
N THR A 195 -0.63 -13.84 14.07
CA THR A 195 -0.96 -12.74 14.98
C THR A 195 -2.40 -12.31 14.80
N TRP A 196 -2.92 -12.36 13.58
CA TRP A 196 -4.27 -11.90 13.24
C TRP A 196 -5.34 -12.67 14.00
N GLU A 197 -5.29 -14.00 13.97
CA GLU A 197 -6.21 -14.84 14.73
C GLU A 197 -6.08 -14.62 16.25
N ALA A 198 -4.89 -14.29 16.74
CA ALA A 198 -4.66 -14.07 18.15
C ALA A 198 -5.30 -12.77 18.67
N VAL A 199 -5.46 -11.77 17.79
CA VAL A 199 -6.05 -10.47 18.13
C VAL A 199 -7.47 -10.26 17.60
N GLN A 200 -7.99 -11.14 16.74
CA GLN A 200 -9.37 -11.09 16.23
C GLN A 200 -10.29 -12.13 16.88
N TYR A 201 -11.58 -11.79 16.99
CA TYR A 201 -12.61 -12.69 17.53
C TYR A 201 -13.48 -13.34 16.44
N ARG A 202 -13.47 -12.77 15.22
CA ARG A 202 -14.39 -13.16 14.14
C ARG A 202 -13.70 -13.93 13.01
N GLU A 203 -12.37 -13.96 13.03
CA GLU A 203 -11.54 -14.60 11.99
C GLU A 203 -10.59 -15.59 12.66
N ALA A 204 -10.95 -16.87 12.64
CA ALA A 204 -10.19 -17.97 13.22
C ALA A 204 -9.16 -18.55 12.23
N PHE A 205 -8.44 -17.68 11.51
CA PHE A 205 -7.47 -18.06 10.49
C PHE A 205 -6.43 -16.94 10.27
N PRO A 206 -5.23 -17.26 9.74
CA PRO A 206 -4.21 -16.26 9.43
C PRO A 206 -4.69 -15.22 8.42
N ARG A 207 -4.24 -13.97 8.54
CA ARG A 207 -4.56 -12.94 7.57
C ARG A 207 -4.04 -13.36 6.19
N ARG A 208 -4.94 -13.42 5.21
CA ARG A 208 -4.62 -13.89 3.86
C ARG A 208 -3.79 -12.85 3.11
N SER A 209 -2.65 -13.25 2.57
CA SER A 209 -1.86 -12.45 1.63
C SER A 209 -1.56 -13.25 0.38
N ARG A 210 -1.41 -12.56 -0.75
CA ARG A 210 -0.94 -13.15 -2.01
C ARG A 210 0.57 -13.39 -2.00
N ILE A 211 1.32 -12.59 -1.23
CA ILE A 211 2.79 -12.59 -1.20
C ILE A 211 3.40 -13.98 -0.99
N PRO A 212 2.96 -14.81 -0.03
CA PRO A 212 3.50 -16.16 0.11
C PRO A 212 3.42 -16.99 -1.18
N GLY A 213 2.31 -16.91 -1.91
CA GLY A 213 2.15 -17.64 -3.17
C GLY A 213 2.99 -17.08 -4.32
N ASP A 214 3.18 -15.77 -4.36
CA ASP A 214 4.07 -15.10 -5.34
C ASP A 214 5.54 -15.46 -5.07
N LEU A 215 5.95 -15.54 -3.80
CA LEU A 215 7.30 -15.93 -3.37
C LEU A 215 7.55 -17.45 -3.34
N LYS A 216 6.56 -18.27 -3.69
CA LYS A 216 6.61 -19.74 -3.56
C LYS A 216 6.99 -20.19 -2.15
N LEU A 217 6.23 -19.75 -1.17
CA LEU A 217 6.36 -20.14 0.23
C LEU A 217 5.12 -20.94 0.65
N ASP A 218 5.32 -22.16 1.13
CA ASP A 218 4.29 -22.97 1.76
C ASP A 218 4.34 -22.79 3.28
N ILE A 219 3.32 -22.11 3.82
CA ILE A 219 3.37 -21.62 5.20
C ILE A 219 2.54 -22.50 6.12
N SER A 220 3.17 -22.99 7.19
CA SER A 220 2.51 -23.55 8.35
C SER A 220 2.32 -22.47 9.42
N TYR A 221 1.08 -22.22 9.83
CA TYR A 221 0.78 -21.16 10.79
C TYR A 221 0.54 -21.69 12.20
N THR A 222 1.20 -21.08 13.18
CA THR A 222 0.93 -21.33 14.61
C THR A 222 0.24 -20.11 15.20
N LYS A 223 -0.93 -20.32 15.81
CA LYS A 223 -1.67 -19.25 16.49
C LYS A 223 -0.79 -18.62 17.57
N ALA A 224 -0.57 -17.31 17.50
CA ALA A 224 0.13 -16.60 18.56
C ALA A 224 -0.73 -16.55 19.84
N PRO A 225 -0.13 -16.41 21.03
CA PRO A 225 -0.91 -16.31 22.26
C PRO A 225 -1.77 -15.05 22.32
N THR A 226 -2.95 -15.12 22.95
CA THR A 226 -3.88 -13.99 23.03
C THR A 226 -3.34 -12.81 23.86
N TRP A 227 -2.36 -13.03 24.74
CA TRP A 227 -1.73 -11.97 25.54
C TRP A 227 -0.92 -10.97 24.69
N ILE A 228 -0.71 -11.22 23.39
CA ILE A 228 -0.09 -10.24 22.51
C ILE A 228 -0.99 -9.03 22.23
N LYS A 229 -2.31 -9.19 22.40
CA LYS A 229 -3.32 -8.18 22.13
C LYS A 229 -3.15 -7.00 23.08
N MET A 230 -3.22 -5.78 22.55
CA MET A 230 -2.99 -4.56 23.34
C MET A 230 -4.07 -4.37 24.41
N ILE A 231 -5.34 -4.48 24.02
CA ILE A 231 -6.47 -4.40 24.96
C ILE A 231 -7.13 -5.78 25.03
N PRO A 232 -6.80 -6.59 26.06
CA PRO A 232 -7.43 -7.89 26.26
C PRO A 232 -8.97 -7.78 26.26
N ASP A 233 -9.64 -8.78 25.69
CA ASP A 233 -11.11 -8.91 25.68
C ASP A 233 -11.90 -7.79 24.99
N TYR A 234 -11.23 -6.82 24.34
CA TYR A 234 -11.90 -5.77 23.58
C TYR A 234 -11.99 -6.09 22.09
N GLU A 235 -13.20 -6.36 21.59
CA GLU A 235 -13.40 -6.82 20.21
C GLU A 235 -13.12 -5.77 19.13
N HIS A 236 -13.14 -4.48 19.49
CA HIS A 236 -12.94 -3.38 18.54
C HIS A 236 -11.48 -2.91 18.45
N ASP A 237 -10.60 -3.38 19.34
CA ASP A 237 -9.17 -3.20 19.15
C ASP A 237 -8.62 -4.38 18.35
N GLN A 238 -7.80 -4.11 17.35
CA GLN A 238 -7.18 -5.15 16.51
C GLN A 238 -5.66 -5.21 16.75
N HIS A 239 -5.15 -4.47 17.74
CA HIS A 239 -3.73 -4.25 17.90
C HIS A 239 -3.06 -5.33 18.74
N SER A 240 -1.84 -5.64 18.34
CA SER A 240 -0.84 -6.29 19.18
C SER A 240 0.22 -5.28 19.62
N THR A 241 1.03 -5.63 20.62
CA THR A 241 2.14 -4.78 21.05
C THR A 241 3.50 -5.24 20.51
N PHE A 242 4.38 -4.30 20.19
CA PHE A 242 5.74 -4.58 19.72
C PHE A 242 6.51 -5.49 20.67
N TRP A 243 6.49 -5.18 21.97
CA TRP A 243 7.24 -5.97 22.96
C TRP A 243 6.62 -7.34 23.21
N SER A 244 5.28 -7.46 23.15
CA SER A 244 4.65 -8.77 23.21
C SER A 244 5.07 -9.64 22.02
N LEU A 245 5.01 -9.11 20.79
CA LEU A 245 5.46 -9.84 19.60
C LEU A 245 6.95 -10.17 19.66
N ALA A 246 7.80 -9.21 20.03
CA ALA A 246 9.25 -9.38 20.10
C ALA A 246 9.64 -10.53 21.05
N THR A 247 8.91 -10.74 22.15
CA THR A 247 9.20 -11.87 23.05
C THR A 247 9.06 -13.24 22.36
N LEU A 248 8.18 -13.37 21.36
CA LEU A 248 8.03 -14.60 20.55
C LEU A 248 9.22 -14.87 19.62
N ALA A 249 10.14 -13.92 19.48
CA ALA A 249 11.38 -14.07 18.73
C ALA A 249 12.51 -14.75 19.53
N PHE A 250 12.32 -14.93 20.86
CA PHE A 250 13.34 -15.46 21.77
C PHE A 250 12.97 -16.85 22.28
N PRO A 251 13.95 -17.77 22.43
CA PRO A 251 13.70 -19.20 22.66
C PRO A 251 12.74 -19.51 23.81
N SER A 252 12.96 -18.92 25.00
CA SER A 252 12.18 -19.25 26.20
C SER A 252 10.69 -18.95 26.05
N THR A 253 10.32 -17.77 25.55
CA THR A 253 8.91 -17.40 25.39
C THR A 253 8.30 -18.07 24.17
N ARG A 254 9.08 -18.23 23.08
CA ARG A 254 8.66 -18.99 21.89
C ARG A 254 8.25 -20.40 22.28
N GLU A 255 9.13 -21.16 22.91
CA GLU A 255 8.90 -22.55 23.33
C GLU A 255 7.69 -22.68 24.26
N ALA A 256 7.57 -21.79 25.25
CA ALA A 256 6.44 -21.77 26.17
C ALA A 256 5.09 -21.42 25.50
N SER A 257 5.13 -20.79 24.33
CA SER A 257 3.96 -20.31 23.59
C SER A 257 3.54 -21.23 22.44
N LEU A 258 4.33 -22.27 22.13
CA LEU A 258 4.04 -23.17 21.02
C LEU A 258 2.77 -23.97 21.27
N VAL A 259 1.88 -23.91 20.28
CA VAL A 259 0.73 -24.81 20.12
C VAL A 259 0.89 -25.58 18.81
N PRO A 260 0.15 -26.69 18.59
CA PRO A 260 0.21 -27.39 17.33
C PRO A 260 -0.03 -26.45 16.12
N PRO A 261 0.91 -26.35 15.16
CA PRO A 261 0.72 -25.57 13.95
C PRO A 261 -0.36 -26.16 13.04
N LEU A 262 -0.99 -25.31 12.23
CA LEU A 262 -1.82 -25.75 11.12
C LEU A 262 -0.94 -26.33 10.00
N PRO A 263 -1.31 -27.47 9.38
CA PRO A 263 -0.60 -27.97 8.22
C PRO A 263 -0.58 -26.94 7.09
N SER A 264 0.57 -26.83 6.42
CA SER A 264 0.76 -25.98 5.25
C SER A 264 -0.08 -26.48 4.07
N PRO A 265 -0.62 -25.60 3.21
CA PRO A 265 -1.56 -25.99 2.18
C PRO A 265 -0.99 -26.88 1.06
N GLU A 266 0.27 -26.75 0.67
CA GLU A 266 0.84 -27.47 -0.49
C GLU A 266 1.48 -28.80 -0.09
N HIS A 267 2.38 -28.78 0.89
CA HIS A 267 3.13 -29.95 1.35
C HIS A 267 2.52 -30.61 2.59
N ASN A 268 1.50 -30.02 3.21
CA ASN A 268 0.81 -30.56 4.40
C ASN A 268 1.78 -30.76 5.60
N LEU A 269 2.75 -29.86 5.75
CA LEU A 269 3.73 -29.88 6.84
C LEU A 269 3.26 -29.01 8.02
N SER A 270 3.43 -29.50 9.24
CA SER A 270 3.18 -28.73 10.46
C SER A 270 4.51 -28.27 11.05
N LEU A 271 4.90 -27.04 10.76
CA LEU A 271 6.18 -26.46 11.19
C LEU A 271 5.92 -25.40 12.27
N PRO A 272 6.65 -25.41 13.41
CA PRO A 272 6.60 -24.31 14.35
C PRO A 272 7.16 -23.04 13.70
N PRO A 273 6.82 -21.83 14.20
CA PRO A 273 7.31 -20.57 13.65
C PRO A 273 8.84 -20.59 13.57
N ASP A 274 9.41 -20.27 12.41
CA ASP A 274 10.84 -20.48 12.18
C ASP A 274 11.71 -19.61 13.11
N ASP A 275 12.78 -20.21 13.63
CA ASP A 275 13.67 -19.50 14.55
C ASP A 275 14.66 -18.59 13.81
N HIS A 276 15.16 -19.03 12.65
CA HIS A 276 16.17 -18.33 11.86
C HIS A 276 15.57 -17.17 11.04
N LEU A 277 14.44 -17.41 10.36
CA LEU A 277 13.63 -16.41 9.67
C LEU A 277 12.29 -16.25 10.38
N LEU A 278 12.26 -15.40 11.40
CA LEU A 278 11.04 -15.12 12.15
C LEU A 278 9.96 -14.56 11.21
N CYS A 279 8.76 -15.13 11.28
CA CYS A 279 7.69 -14.77 10.37
C CYS A 279 6.40 -14.48 11.14
N TYR A 280 5.74 -13.37 10.80
CA TYR A 280 4.40 -13.02 11.25
C TYR A 280 3.46 -12.90 10.05
N ASP A 281 2.18 -13.24 10.19
CA ASP A 281 1.23 -13.14 9.09
C ASP A 281 0.83 -11.69 8.77
N TYR A 282 0.66 -10.84 9.78
CA TYR A 282 0.20 -9.46 9.59
C TYR A 282 0.65 -8.50 10.69
N LEU A 283 1.19 -7.33 10.28
CA LEU A 283 1.77 -6.34 11.20
C LEU A 283 1.22 -4.91 11.04
N TYR A 284 0.11 -4.72 10.33
CA TYR A 284 -0.51 -3.39 10.23
C TYR A 284 -0.96 -2.85 11.61
N TYR A 285 -1.60 -3.70 12.41
CA TYR A 285 -2.09 -3.35 13.74
C TYR A 285 -1.08 -3.69 14.84
N VAL A 286 0.08 -3.03 14.82
CA VAL A 286 1.10 -3.16 15.86
C VAL A 286 1.39 -1.78 16.45
N CYS A 287 1.54 -1.72 17.77
CA CYS A 287 1.81 -0.49 18.50
C CYS A 287 2.73 -0.75 19.71
N ALA A 288 3.30 0.29 20.31
CA ALA A 288 4.03 0.17 21.58
C ALA A 288 3.09 0.39 22.76
N HIS A 289 2.37 1.52 22.77
CA HIS A 289 1.54 1.90 23.91
C HIS A 289 0.10 2.25 23.59
N LYS A 290 -0.24 2.59 22.34
CA LYS A 290 -1.59 3.03 21.96
C LYS A 290 -2.00 2.53 20.58
N SER A 291 -3.24 2.06 20.43
CA SER A 291 -3.83 1.75 19.12
C SER A 291 -3.67 2.92 18.14
N ASN A 292 -3.42 2.62 16.87
CA ASN A 292 -3.11 3.57 15.81
C ASN A 292 -1.93 4.52 16.16
N GLU A 293 -0.89 3.99 16.82
CA GLU A 293 0.19 4.82 17.39
C GLU A 293 0.89 5.72 16.37
N LEU A 294 0.97 5.30 15.10
CA LEU A 294 1.59 6.06 14.00
C LEU A 294 0.92 7.44 13.76
N GLU A 295 -0.29 7.64 14.30
CA GLU A 295 -0.96 8.95 14.36
C GLU A 295 -0.34 9.91 15.39
N PHE A 296 0.62 9.47 16.21
CA PHE A 296 1.25 10.27 17.28
C PHE A 296 2.77 10.41 17.09
N ASP A 297 3.32 11.55 17.53
CA ASP A 297 4.71 11.96 17.33
C ASP A 297 5.70 11.13 18.17
N TYR A 298 5.21 10.48 19.22
CA TYR A 298 5.97 9.56 20.06
C TYR A 298 6.02 8.13 19.50
N SER A 299 5.34 7.82 18.38
CA SER A 299 5.37 6.48 17.78
C SER A 299 6.82 6.04 17.53
N PRO A 300 7.30 4.96 18.18
CA PRO A 300 8.67 4.54 17.99
C PRO A 300 8.90 4.01 16.57
N ALA A 301 7.92 3.33 15.98
CA ALA A 301 8.01 2.83 14.62
C ALA A 301 8.18 4.00 13.62
N TRP A 302 7.46 5.12 13.81
CA TRP A 302 7.71 6.31 13.00
C TRP A 302 9.10 6.93 13.26
N ARG A 303 9.43 7.18 14.53
CA ARG A 303 10.63 7.92 14.94
C ARG A 303 11.94 7.23 14.59
N TYR A 304 11.94 5.89 14.59
CA TYR A 304 13.13 5.09 14.34
C TYR A 304 13.16 4.46 12.95
N VAL A 305 12.04 4.44 12.22
CA VAL A 305 11.96 3.85 10.87
C VAL A 305 11.25 4.77 9.89
N GLY A 306 9.96 5.03 10.09
CA GLY A 306 9.10 5.65 9.07
C GLY A 306 9.63 6.97 8.52
N LYS A 307 10.24 7.81 9.38
CA LYS A 307 10.84 9.08 8.95
C LYS A 307 12.05 8.94 8.02
N TYR A 308 12.70 7.77 7.95
CA TYR A 308 13.85 7.49 7.10
C TYR A 308 13.47 6.79 5.79
N MET A 309 12.20 6.42 5.60
CA MET A 309 11.70 5.82 4.36
C MET A 309 11.42 6.91 3.31
N HIS A 310 12.50 7.49 2.80
CA HIS A 310 12.45 8.48 1.73
C HIS A 310 12.15 7.84 0.38
N TRP A 311 11.50 8.60 -0.50
CA TRP A 311 11.18 8.17 -1.87
C TRP A 311 12.45 7.96 -2.67
N THR A 312 12.36 7.16 -3.74
CA THR A 312 13.45 7.09 -4.72
C THR A 312 13.61 8.43 -5.44
N PRO A 313 14.85 8.84 -5.78
CA PRO A 313 15.07 10.09 -6.53
C PRO A 313 14.30 10.15 -7.85
N ALA A 314 14.08 9.01 -8.51
CA ALA A 314 13.31 8.93 -9.75
C ALA A 314 11.83 9.27 -9.52
N LEU A 315 11.23 8.76 -8.43
CA LEU A 315 9.84 9.04 -8.09
C LEU A 315 9.66 10.49 -7.62
N GLU A 316 10.63 11.06 -6.89
CA GLU A 316 10.63 12.49 -6.53
C GLU A 316 10.69 13.38 -7.76
N GLN A 317 11.61 13.09 -8.70
CA GLN A 317 11.72 13.85 -9.95
C GLN A 317 10.46 13.77 -10.80
N LEU A 318 9.80 12.61 -10.83
CA LEU A 318 8.54 12.45 -11.54
C LEU A 318 7.43 13.28 -10.87
N ALA A 319 7.27 13.19 -9.55
CA ALA A 319 6.29 14.02 -8.83
C ALA A 319 6.54 15.53 -9.02
N ASP A 320 7.81 15.95 -8.98
CA ASP A 320 8.20 17.32 -9.26
C ASP A 320 7.75 17.80 -10.65
N GLN A 321 7.80 16.94 -11.67
CA GLN A 321 7.28 17.27 -13.01
C GLN A 321 5.76 17.53 -12.96
N TYR A 322 5.00 16.70 -12.26
CA TYR A 322 3.56 16.86 -12.10
C TYR A 322 3.21 18.14 -11.34
N VAL A 323 3.96 18.47 -10.30
CA VAL A 323 3.81 19.72 -9.56
C VAL A 323 4.08 20.94 -10.45
N ARG A 324 5.17 20.92 -11.23
CA ARG A 324 5.49 22.01 -12.16
C ARG A 324 4.40 22.20 -13.22
N LEU A 325 3.94 21.10 -13.82
CA LEU A 325 2.85 21.14 -14.81
C LEU A 325 1.56 21.70 -14.20
N ALA A 326 1.17 21.24 -13.02
CA ALA A 326 -0.03 21.72 -12.34
C ALA A 326 0.02 23.23 -12.06
N MET A 327 1.19 23.76 -11.69
CA MET A 327 1.39 25.19 -11.41
C MET A 327 1.72 26.05 -12.65
N GLY A 328 1.93 25.45 -13.83
CA GLY A 328 2.40 26.17 -15.01
C GLY A 328 3.83 26.70 -14.86
N VAL A 329 4.67 26.02 -14.08
CA VAL A 329 6.09 26.36 -13.85
C VAL A 329 6.96 25.69 -14.92
N ALA A 330 7.97 26.39 -15.41
CA ALA A 330 8.90 25.85 -16.39
C ALA A 330 9.69 24.65 -15.83
N GLU A 331 10.01 23.66 -16.68
CA GLU A 331 10.60 22.37 -16.29
C GLU A 331 11.87 22.49 -15.42
N SER A 332 12.72 23.47 -15.70
CA SER A 332 13.96 23.72 -14.96
C SER A 332 13.84 24.75 -13.83
N ALA A 333 12.67 25.37 -13.66
CA ALA A 333 12.48 26.36 -12.62
C ALA A 333 12.27 25.70 -11.24
N PRO A 334 12.71 26.36 -10.15
CA PRO A 334 12.39 25.91 -8.79
C PRO A 334 10.88 25.83 -8.57
N ILE A 335 10.44 24.77 -7.91
CA ILE A 335 9.04 24.61 -7.50
C ILE A 335 8.75 25.63 -6.39
N PRO A 336 7.74 26.51 -6.55
CA PRO A 336 7.31 27.38 -5.47
C PRO A 336 6.83 26.57 -4.26
N ALA A 337 7.12 27.05 -3.05
CA ALA A 337 6.58 26.42 -1.84
C ALA A 337 5.04 26.37 -1.89
N PHE A 338 4.49 25.23 -1.47
CA PHE A 338 3.06 24.94 -1.50
C PHE A 338 2.60 24.18 -0.25
N ILE A 339 1.30 24.27 0.05
CA ILE A 339 0.62 23.39 1.00
C ILE A 339 -0.01 22.24 0.22
N SER A 340 0.24 21.02 0.65
CA SER A 340 -0.39 19.82 0.09
C SER A 340 -1.71 19.51 0.80
N ILE A 341 -2.70 19.08 0.03
CA ILE A 341 -3.98 18.59 0.54
C ILE A 341 -4.20 17.16 0.04
N HIS A 342 -4.64 16.28 0.96
CA HIS A 342 -5.21 14.98 0.61
C HIS A 342 -6.63 14.89 1.13
N VAL A 343 -7.59 14.69 0.21
CA VAL A 343 -8.98 14.43 0.55
C VAL A 343 -9.34 13.00 0.15
N ARG A 344 -9.68 12.17 1.12
CA ARG A 344 -10.28 10.85 0.86
C ARG A 344 -11.80 11.00 0.86
N HIS A 345 -12.40 11.03 -0.32
CA HIS A 345 -13.81 11.40 -0.53
C HIS A 345 -14.64 10.28 -1.16
N HIS A 346 -14.09 9.54 -2.12
CA HIS A 346 -14.90 8.63 -2.94
C HIS A 346 -15.10 7.27 -2.27
N ASP A 347 -14.04 6.53 -1.97
CA ASP A 347 -14.17 5.16 -1.47
C ASP A 347 -14.62 5.09 0.00
N PHE A 348 -14.49 6.20 0.73
CA PHE A 348 -14.92 6.32 2.12
C PHE A 348 -16.43 6.54 2.28
N GLU A 349 -17.17 6.75 1.20
CA GLU A 349 -18.63 6.92 1.22
C GLU A 349 -19.35 5.78 1.97
N VAL A 350 -18.81 4.57 1.90
CA VAL A 350 -19.34 3.38 2.58
C VAL A 350 -19.38 3.53 4.12
N TYR A 351 -18.59 4.44 4.69
CA TYR A 351 -18.55 4.72 6.12
C TYR A 351 -19.52 5.82 6.57
N CYS A 352 -20.25 6.44 5.65
CA CYS A 352 -21.18 7.52 5.95
C CYS A 352 -22.46 7.07 6.66
N GLY A 353 -22.68 5.76 6.84
CA GLY A 353 -23.79 5.24 7.64
C GLY A 353 -25.18 5.65 7.13
N GLY A 354 -25.30 5.91 5.82
CA GLY A 354 -26.55 6.36 5.18
C GLY A 354 -26.76 7.88 5.16
N LEU A 355 -25.83 8.67 5.69
CA LEU A 355 -25.83 10.13 5.48
C LEU A 355 -25.52 10.46 4.01
N PRO A 356 -26.11 11.54 3.46
CA PRO A 356 -25.67 12.09 2.18
C PRO A 356 -24.16 12.41 2.20
N VAL A 357 -23.47 12.16 1.09
CA VAL A 357 -22.02 12.43 0.94
C VAL A 357 -21.65 13.85 1.38
N GLN A 358 -22.48 14.83 1.02
CA GLN A 358 -22.27 16.25 1.34
C GLN A 358 -22.39 16.58 2.83
N GLU A 359 -23.09 15.74 3.60
CA GLU A 359 -23.25 15.88 5.06
C GLU A 359 -22.23 15.04 5.82
N CYS A 360 -21.74 13.97 5.20
CA CYS A 360 -20.75 13.07 5.76
C CYS A 360 -19.34 13.65 5.68
N PHE A 361 -18.94 14.16 4.51
CA PHE A 361 -17.59 14.67 4.29
C PHE A 361 -17.48 16.16 4.57
N ALA A 362 -16.27 16.58 4.93
CA ALA A 362 -15.98 17.99 5.12
C ALA A 362 -16.10 18.77 3.79
N SER A 363 -16.80 19.89 3.84
CA SER A 363 -16.98 20.77 2.69
C SER A 363 -15.69 21.52 2.34
N LEU A 364 -15.58 22.00 1.10
CA LEU A 364 -14.43 22.81 0.67
C LEU A 364 -14.17 24.05 1.57
N PRO A 365 -15.19 24.79 2.06
CA PRO A 365 -14.96 25.87 3.03
C PRO A 365 -14.33 25.42 4.35
N VAL A 366 -14.67 24.22 4.83
CA VAL A 366 -14.05 23.65 6.04
C VAL A 366 -12.57 23.32 5.78
N ILE A 367 -12.27 22.75 4.61
CA ILE A 367 -10.89 22.43 4.20
C ILE A 367 -10.09 23.73 4.02
N ASP A 368 -10.65 24.75 3.35
CA ASP A 368 -9.98 26.04 3.16
C ASP A 368 -9.64 26.71 4.49
N ARG A 369 -10.55 26.68 5.46
CA ARG A 369 -10.26 27.15 6.82
C ARG A 369 -9.02 26.47 7.42
N ARG A 370 -8.88 25.14 7.29
CA ARG A 370 -7.67 24.43 7.76
C ARG A 370 -6.42 24.82 6.97
N VAL A 371 -6.55 25.09 5.67
CA VAL A 371 -5.44 25.62 4.86
C VAL A 371 -5.02 27.00 5.38
N GLN A 372 -5.96 27.87 5.73
CA GLN A 372 -5.62 29.18 6.31
C GLN A 372 -4.93 29.05 7.67
N GLU A 373 -5.35 28.12 8.54
CA GLU A 373 -4.65 27.83 9.80
C GLU A 373 -3.19 27.41 9.56
N VAL A 374 -2.96 26.53 8.58
CA VAL A 374 -1.62 26.08 8.19
C VAL A 374 -0.79 27.24 7.63
N LYS A 375 -1.37 28.09 6.76
CA LYS A 375 -0.70 29.28 6.24
C LYS A 375 -0.28 30.24 7.35
N GLU A 376 -1.18 30.52 8.27
CA GLU A 376 -0.93 31.41 9.41
C GLU A 376 0.18 30.85 10.30
N GLU A 377 0.14 29.54 10.60
CA GLU A 377 1.18 28.91 11.41
C GLU A 377 2.56 28.93 10.73
N ILE A 378 2.62 28.70 9.41
CA ILE A 378 3.88 28.82 8.64
C ILE A 378 4.40 30.26 8.73
N TYR A 379 3.54 31.25 8.49
CA TYR A 379 3.91 32.65 8.57
C TYR A 379 4.41 33.05 9.97
N GLN A 380 3.72 32.62 11.03
CA GLN A 380 4.14 32.89 12.41
C GLN A 380 5.48 32.26 12.76
N ARG A 381 5.74 31.03 12.29
CA ARG A 381 6.99 30.29 12.59
C ARG A 381 8.19 30.80 11.78
N THR A 382 7.97 31.25 10.54
CA THR A 382 9.06 31.45 9.57
C THR A 382 9.10 32.84 8.93
N GLY A 383 8.02 33.64 9.05
CA GLY A 383 7.83 34.88 8.30
C GLY A 383 7.52 34.68 6.81
N PHE A 384 7.42 33.43 6.35
CA PHE A 384 7.19 33.09 4.94
C PHE A 384 5.69 33.02 4.62
N VAL A 385 5.30 33.56 3.46
CA VAL A 385 3.92 33.51 2.96
C VAL A 385 3.80 32.46 1.86
N VAL A 386 2.95 31.46 2.07
CA VAL A 386 2.69 30.39 1.09
C VAL A 386 1.42 30.70 0.30
N ASN A 387 1.56 30.87 -1.01
CA ASN A 387 0.44 31.20 -1.89
C ASN A 387 -0.15 29.98 -2.62
N HIS A 388 0.67 28.96 -2.86
CA HIS A 388 0.26 27.81 -3.67
C HIS A 388 -0.30 26.69 -2.81
N VAL A 389 -1.31 26.01 -3.34
CA VAL A 389 -1.97 24.88 -2.69
C VAL A 389 -2.20 23.81 -3.75
N ILE A 390 -1.78 22.58 -3.49
CA ILE A 390 -2.03 21.44 -4.38
C ILE A 390 -2.95 20.46 -3.67
N MET A 391 -4.04 20.10 -4.32
CA MET A 391 -4.98 19.10 -3.81
C MET A 391 -4.89 17.80 -4.61
N THR A 392 -4.86 16.70 -3.88
CA THR A 392 -4.98 15.32 -4.36
C THR A 392 -6.22 14.69 -3.71
N SER A 393 -6.97 13.89 -4.47
CA SER A 393 -8.22 13.27 -3.99
C SER A 393 -8.60 12.10 -4.89
N ASP A 394 -9.32 11.12 -4.33
CA ASP A 394 -9.93 10.03 -5.08
C ASP A 394 -11.32 10.40 -5.67
N GLU A 395 -11.76 11.65 -5.53
CA GLU A 395 -13.00 12.19 -6.08
C GLU A 395 -13.01 12.19 -7.62
N ARG A 396 -14.16 11.86 -8.20
CA ARG A 396 -14.42 11.79 -9.66
C ARG A 396 -15.42 12.86 -10.14
N ASN A 397 -16.08 13.56 -9.23
CA ASN A 397 -17.07 14.58 -9.56
C ASN A 397 -16.42 15.84 -10.15
N ALA A 398 -16.59 16.05 -11.45
CA ALA A 398 -16.06 17.22 -12.16
C ALA A 398 -16.57 18.57 -11.61
N THR A 399 -17.78 18.62 -11.05
CA THR A 399 -18.31 19.85 -10.45
C THR A 399 -17.54 20.19 -9.16
N TRP A 400 -17.21 19.19 -8.35
CA TRP A 400 -16.40 19.39 -7.14
C TRP A 400 -15.00 19.89 -7.49
N TRP A 401 -14.35 19.28 -8.48
CA TRP A 401 -13.04 19.75 -8.97
C TRP A 401 -13.10 21.16 -9.57
N HIS A 402 -14.21 21.55 -10.19
CA HIS A 402 -14.40 22.94 -10.63
C HIS A 402 -14.51 23.92 -9.45
N GLU A 403 -15.10 23.51 -8.33
CA GLU A 403 -15.11 24.32 -7.10
C GLU A 403 -13.74 24.41 -6.44
N VAL A 404 -12.95 23.33 -6.44
CA VAL A 404 -11.53 23.34 -6.03
C VAL A 404 -10.73 24.35 -6.85
N ALA A 405 -10.89 24.34 -8.18
CA ALA A 405 -10.21 25.29 -9.06
C ALA A 405 -10.62 26.76 -8.78
N LYS A 406 -11.86 27.03 -8.38
CA LYS A 406 -12.32 28.39 -7.99
C LYS A 406 -11.62 28.92 -6.74
N LEU A 407 -11.11 28.04 -5.87
CA LEU A 407 -10.29 28.42 -4.71
C LEU A 407 -8.84 28.75 -5.11
N GLY A 408 -8.48 28.58 -6.39
CA GLY A 408 -7.13 28.78 -6.89
C GLY A 408 -6.17 27.64 -6.52
N TRP A 409 -6.71 26.47 -6.16
CA TRP A 409 -5.91 25.30 -5.84
C TRP A 409 -5.58 24.51 -7.11
N PHE A 410 -4.38 23.94 -7.14
CA PHE A 410 -3.88 23.14 -8.25
C PHE A 410 -4.17 21.66 -8.02
N THR A 411 -4.23 20.89 -9.09
CA THR A 411 -4.45 19.44 -9.06
C THR A 411 -3.53 18.78 -10.08
N PRO A 412 -2.78 17.73 -9.71
CA PRO A 412 -2.01 16.96 -10.68
C PRO A 412 -2.93 16.32 -11.74
N ASP A 413 -2.54 16.38 -13.01
CA ASP A 413 -3.30 15.75 -14.09
C ASP A 413 -2.82 14.31 -14.29
N HIS A 414 -3.65 13.35 -13.90
CA HIS A 414 -3.35 11.93 -14.04
C HIS A 414 -3.90 11.27 -15.31
N SER A 415 -4.49 12.02 -16.24
CA SER A 415 -5.19 11.49 -17.43
C SER A 415 -4.36 10.52 -18.30
N GLU A 416 -3.04 10.72 -18.38
CA GLU A 416 -2.12 9.87 -19.16
C GLU A 416 -1.10 9.11 -18.29
N THR A 417 -1.24 9.15 -16.96
CA THR A 417 -0.20 8.63 -16.04
C THR A 417 -0.10 7.12 -16.11
N GLU A 418 -1.25 6.44 -16.07
CA GLU A 418 -1.30 4.98 -16.10
C GLU A 418 -0.74 4.43 -17.42
N GLU A 419 -1.06 5.07 -18.55
CA GLU A 419 -0.54 4.68 -19.86
C GLU A 419 0.98 4.85 -19.95
N LYS A 420 1.53 5.93 -19.38
CA LYS A 420 2.95 6.24 -19.47
C LYS A 420 3.82 5.45 -18.51
N TYR A 421 3.36 5.25 -17.28
CA TYR A 421 4.19 4.75 -16.18
C TYR A 421 3.65 3.46 -15.54
N GLY A 422 2.37 3.16 -15.73
CA GLY A 422 1.68 2.01 -15.15
C GLY A 422 0.73 2.38 -14.00
N GLU A 423 -0.15 1.46 -13.67
CA GLU A 423 -1.30 1.68 -12.75
C GLU A 423 -0.90 2.01 -11.30
N TRP A 424 0.34 1.73 -10.89
CA TRP A 424 0.86 2.15 -9.57
C TRP A 424 1.15 3.65 -9.49
N TYR A 425 1.52 4.28 -10.59
CA TYR A 425 2.14 5.59 -10.53
C TYR A 425 1.22 6.75 -10.15
N PRO A 426 -0.09 6.76 -10.45
CA PRO A 426 -0.97 7.83 -9.95
C PRO A 426 -0.92 7.96 -8.43
N VAL A 427 -1.10 6.85 -7.69
CA VAL A 427 -1.09 6.88 -6.21
C VAL A 427 0.30 7.18 -5.65
N LEU A 428 1.37 6.71 -6.30
CA LEU A 428 2.74 6.97 -5.87
C LEU A 428 3.13 8.44 -6.05
N ILE A 429 2.80 9.05 -7.20
CA ILE A 429 3.04 10.46 -7.47
C ILE A 429 2.28 11.31 -6.45
N ASP A 430 0.99 11.05 -6.25
CA ASP A 430 0.18 11.77 -5.26
C ASP A 430 0.79 11.67 -3.86
N ALA A 431 1.23 10.48 -3.43
CA ALA A 431 1.85 10.30 -2.13
C ALA A 431 3.16 11.09 -1.94
N VAL A 432 3.94 11.25 -3.01
CA VAL A 432 5.14 12.09 -3.00
C VAL A 432 4.75 13.56 -2.87
N ILE A 433 3.83 14.05 -3.72
CA ILE A 433 3.34 15.43 -3.69
C ILE A 433 2.79 15.78 -2.30
N GLN A 434 2.01 14.88 -1.72
CA GLN A 434 1.43 15.05 -0.38
C GLN A 434 2.49 15.24 0.73
N SER A 435 3.70 14.69 0.53
CA SER A 435 4.80 14.73 1.50
C SER A 435 5.81 15.87 1.30
N GLN A 436 5.77 16.54 0.15
CA GLN A 436 6.70 17.61 -0.22
C GLN A 436 6.24 19.02 0.20
N GLY A 437 4.96 19.19 0.52
CA GLY A 437 4.42 20.49 0.94
C GLY A 437 5.08 21.03 2.20
N VAL A 438 5.25 22.34 2.28
CA VAL A 438 5.77 23.04 3.49
C VAL A 438 4.74 23.07 4.64
N GLY A 439 3.52 22.60 4.36
CA GLY A 439 2.46 22.31 5.31
C GLY A 439 1.46 21.36 4.66
N PHE A 440 0.60 20.73 5.47
CA PHE A 440 -0.30 19.68 5.00
C PHE A 440 -1.70 19.76 5.62
N VAL A 441 -2.73 19.48 4.82
CA VAL A 441 -4.10 19.26 5.28
C VAL A 441 -4.59 17.91 4.76
N GLY A 442 -5.05 17.04 5.65
CA GLY A 442 -5.51 15.69 5.27
C GLY A 442 -6.91 15.35 5.79
N THR A 443 -7.47 14.24 5.33
CA THR A 443 -8.67 13.61 5.92
C THR A 443 -8.34 12.79 7.16
N ASP A 444 -9.05 13.01 8.27
CA ASP A 444 -8.95 12.21 9.50
C ASP A 444 -9.18 10.72 9.23
N ARG A 445 -8.48 9.82 9.95
CA ARG A 445 -8.52 8.35 9.79
C ARG A 445 -8.10 7.78 8.44
N SER A 446 -7.73 8.60 7.46
CA SER A 446 -7.09 8.09 6.25
C SER A 446 -5.62 7.81 6.53
N THR A 447 -5.19 6.56 6.38
CA THR A 447 -3.78 6.16 6.54
C THR A 447 -2.87 6.94 5.59
N MET A 448 -3.35 7.24 4.38
CA MET A 448 -2.66 8.10 3.40
C MET A 448 -2.41 9.51 3.96
N SER A 449 -3.42 10.15 4.55
CA SER A 449 -3.26 11.45 5.20
C SER A 449 -2.33 11.40 6.41
N ILE A 450 -2.44 10.36 7.24
CA ILE A 450 -1.64 10.20 8.46
C ILE A 450 -0.15 10.13 8.09
N ILE A 451 0.20 9.27 7.12
CA ILE A 451 1.60 9.12 6.70
C ILE A 451 2.10 10.37 5.96
N ALA A 452 1.29 11.00 5.10
CA ALA A 452 1.67 12.25 4.44
C ALA A 452 1.97 13.36 5.46
N GLY A 453 1.09 13.56 6.45
CA GLY A 453 1.31 14.53 7.52
C GLY A 453 2.59 14.24 8.33
N ARG A 454 2.80 12.98 8.70
CA ARG A 454 4.02 12.54 9.41
C ARG A 454 5.30 12.84 8.63
N ARG A 455 5.28 12.66 7.30
CA ARG A 455 6.40 13.05 6.41
C ARG A 455 6.59 14.55 6.37
N VAL A 456 5.55 15.35 6.23
CA VAL A 456 5.66 16.82 6.25
C VAL A 456 6.24 17.32 7.57
N GLU A 457 5.82 16.76 8.70
CA GLU A 457 6.38 17.09 10.02
C GLU A 457 7.87 16.72 10.12
N SER A 458 8.25 15.55 9.63
CA SER A 458 9.60 15.00 9.84
C SER A 458 10.61 15.49 8.82
N TRP A 459 10.18 15.70 7.57
CA TRP A 459 11.03 16.04 6.43
C TRP A 459 11.05 17.53 6.16
N GLN A 460 9.92 18.22 6.33
CA GLN A 460 9.78 19.65 6.05
C GLN A 460 9.68 20.50 7.32
N SER A 461 9.56 19.88 8.50
CA SER A 461 9.22 20.58 9.75
C SER A 461 7.93 21.43 9.63
N GLY A 462 7.04 21.02 8.72
CA GLY A 462 5.83 21.76 8.35
C GLY A 462 4.66 21.47 9.30
N PRO A 463 3.74 22.44 9.50
CA PRO A 463 2.53 22.20 10.27
C PRO A 463 1.51 21.37 9.49
N THR A 464 0.73 20.57 10.23
CA THR A 464 -0.26 19.65 9.65
C THR A 464 -1.63 19.83 10.31
N ARG A 465 -2.70 19.55 9.56
CA ARG A 465 -4.08 19.47 10.08
C ARG A 465 -4.78 18.26 9.48
N LEU A 466 -5.60 17.57 10.28
CA LEU A 466 -6.53 16.57 9.80
C LEU A 466 -7.95 17.09 9.97
N VAL A 467 -8.71 17.03 8.89
CA VAL A 467 -10.10 17.47 8.81
C VAL A 467 -10.99 16.32 9.25
N LYS A 468 -11.82 16.56 10.26
CA LYS A 468 -12.79 15.58 10.77
C LYS A 468 -14.00 15.45 9.84
N TRP A 469 -14.60 14.27 9.82
CA TRP A 469 -15.74 13.92 8.97
C TRP A 469 -16.59 12.81 9.62
N GLY A 470 -17.68 12.43 8.96
CA GLY A 470 -18.61 11.36 9.34
C GLY A 470 -19.95 11.86 9.86
N ASN A 471 -20.11 13.16 10.12
CA ASN A 471 -21.37 13.81 10.44
C ASN A 471 -21.27 15.33 10.19
N PRO A 472 -22.41 16.03 10.01
CA PRO A 472 -22.43 17.49 9.93
C PRO A 472 -21.73 18.10 11.15
N HIS A 473 -20.92 19.13 10.91
CA HIS A 473 -20.23 19.87 11.97
C HIS A 473 -19.12 19.09 12.71
N SER A 474 -18.67 17.94 12.19
CA SER A 474 -17.58 17.14 12.79
C SER A 474 -16.29 17.92 13.03
N ASP A 475 -16.03 18.92 12.19
CA ASP A 475 -14.81 19.73 12.21
C ASP A 475 -15.06 21.18 12.69
N ASP A 476 -16.23 21.47 13.26
CA ASP A 476 -16.51 22.78 13.84
C ASP A 476 -15.70 22.93 15.14
N HIS A 477 -14.90 23.98 15.22
CA HIS A 477 -13.97 24.25 16.31
C HIS A 477 -14.05 25.70 16.76
#